data_AF-A0A7G6E354-F1
#
_entry.id   AF-A0A7G6E354-F1
#
_cell.length_a   1.000
_cell.length_b   1.000
_cell.length_c   1.000
_cell.angle_alpha   90.00
_cell.angle_beta   90.00
_cell.angle_gamma   90.00
#
_symmetry.space_group_name_H-M   'P 1'
#
loop_
_entity.id
_entity.type
_entity.pdbx_description
1 polymer ?
#
loop_
_entity_poly.entity_id
_entity_poly.type
_entity_poly.pdbx_seq_one_letter_code
_entity_poly.pdbx_strand_id
1 'polypeptide(L)' 'MIVVIFGRVNGVNIKDKIEIARNILNNAANMNMSKEILLKISQKIDKYIVEYFREGEGQKGGFNEREDV' A
#
# COMPACT_ATOMS: atom_id res chain seq x y z
N MET A 1 14.23 -21.25 11.18
CA MET A 1 13.85 -20.35 12.29
C MET A 1 13.40 -19.03 11.70
N ILE A 2 12.10 -18.88 11.45
CA ILE A 2 11.44 -17.58 11.22
C ILE A 2 10.18 -17.64 12.08
N VAL A 3 10.14 -16.77 13.08
CA VAL A 3 8.99 -16.59 13.97
C VAL A 3 8.01 -15.69 13.23
N VAL A 4 6.91 -16.25 12.71
CA VAL A 4 5.78 -15.45 12.22
C VAL A 4 4.80 -15.31 13.38
N ILE A 5 4.97 -14.26 14.19
CA ILE A 5 3.90 -13.79 15.07
C ILE A 5 3.33 -12.53 14.42
N PHE A 6 2.13 -12.65 13.87
CA PHE A 6 1.24 -11.52 13.63
C PHE A 6 -0.18 -12.10 13.75
N GLY A 7 -0.90 -11.89 14.85
CA GLY A 7 -1.19 -10.57 15.37
C GLY A 7 -2.40 -10.01 14.61
N ARG A 8 -3.58 -10.50 14.97
CA ARG A 8 -4.91 -9.88 14.77
C ARG A 8 -5.40 -9.76 13.31
N VAL A 9 -6.39 -10.59 12.98
CA VAL A 9 -7.33 -10.34 11.87
C VAL A 9 -8.21 -9.15 12.28
N ASN A 10 -7.82 -7.93 11.89
CA ASN A 10 -8.74 -6.80 11.73
C ASN A 10 -8.94 -6.62 10.21
N GLY A 11 -10.12 -6.15 9.78
CA GLY A 11 -10.49 -6.08 8.36
C GLY A 11 -9.40 -5.46 7.46
N VAL A 12 -9.27 -6.01 6.24
CA VAL A 12 -8.24 -5.64 5.26
C VAL A 12 -8.25 -4.13 5.03
N ASN A 13 -7.30 -3.43 5.66
CA ASN A 13 -7.14 -2.00 5.45
C ASN A 13 -6.35 -1.77 4.15
N ILE A 14 -6.43 -0.58 3.57
CA ILE A 14 -5.72 -0.24 2.33
C ILE A 14 -4.18 -0.35 2.46
N LYS A 15 -3.62 -0.12 3.67
CA LYS A 15 -2.19 -0.34 3.98
C LYS A 15 -1.81 -1.82 3.91
N ASP A 16 -2.68 -2.73 4.36
CA ASP A 16 -2.48 -4.19 4.27
C ASP A 16 -2.50 -4.63 2.80
N LYS A 17 -3.39 -4.03 1.98
CA LYS A 17 -3.40 -4.28 0.52
C LYS A 17 -2.09 -3.87 -0.13
N ILE A 18 -1.52 -2.73 0.26
CA ILE A 18 -0.20 -2.26 -0.21
C ILE A 18 0.89 -3.26 0.22
N GLU A 19 0.88 -3.70 1.47
CA GLU A 19 1.88 -4.64 2.00
C GLU A 19 1.83 -5.99 1.29
N ILE A 20 0.64 -6.57 1.12
CA ILE A 20 0.45 -7.83 0.39
C ILE A 20 0.94 -7.70 -1.05
N ALA A 21 0.58 -6.61 -1.74
CA ALA A 21 1.00 -6.40 -3.13
C ALA A 21 2.53 -6.22 -3.25
N ARG A 22 3.17 -5.52 -2.29
CA ARG A 22 4.63 -5.38 -2.23
C ARG A 22 5.33 -6.73 -2.04
N ASN A 23 4.79 -7.59 -1.17
CA ASN A 23 5.34 -8.93 -0.96
C ASN A 23 5.22 -9.79 -2.23
N ILE A 24 4.10 -9.69 -2.95
CA ILE A 24 3.92 -10.37 -4.24
C ILE A 24 4.93 -9.87 -5.27
N LEU A 25 5.18 -8.56 -5.36
CA LEU A 25 6.17 -8.00 -6.29
C LEU A 25 7.58 -8.52 -5.99
N ASN A 26 7.98 -8.50 -4.72
CA ASN A 26 9.29 -9.02 -4.30
C ASN A 26 9.44 -10.51 -4.63
N ASN A 27 8.41 -11.31 -4.36
CA ASN A 27 8.42 -12.72 -4.68
C ASN A 27 8.49 -12.95 -6.21
N ALA A 28 7.73 -12.21 -7.00
CA ALA A 28 7.78 -12.29 -8.44
C ALA A 28 9.16 -11.90 -9.01
N ALA A 29 9.80 -10.87 -8.44
CA ALA A 29 11.15 -10.46 -8.81
C ALA A 29 12.17 -11.53 -8.46
N ASN A 30 12.07 -12.13 -7.27
CA ASN A 30 12.94 -13.23 -6.82
C ASN A 30 12.75 -14.51 -7.66
N MET A 31 11.54 -14.75 -8.16
CA MET A 31 11.23 -15.84 -9.09
C MET A 31 11.65 -15.53 -10.53
N ASN A 32 12.30 -14.37 -10.77
CA ASN A 32 12.71 -13.91 -12.09
C ASN A 32 11.54 -13.90 -13.11
N MET A 33 10.35 -13.52 -12.64
CA MET A 33 9.15 -13.39 -13.47
C MET A 33 9.36 -12.34 -14.56
N SER A 34 8.57 -12.43 -15.63
CA SER A 34 8.69 -11.50 -16.75
C SER A 34 8.46 -10.06 -16.31
N LYS A 35 9.16 -9.13 -16.98
CA LYS A 35 9.02 -7.68 -16.73
C LYS A 35 7.57 -7.21 -16.83
N GLU A 36 6.77 -7.83 -17.70
CA GLU A 36 5.34 -7.52 -17.85
C GLU A 36 4.55 -7.84 -16.58
N ILE A 37 4.82 -8.97 -15.93
CA ILE A 37 4.14 -9.35 -14.68
C ILE A 37 4.57 -8.41 -13.54
N LEU A 38 5.86 -8.10 -13.44
CA LEU A 38 6.38 -7.14 -12.46
C LEU A 38 5.72 -5.76 -12.64
N LEU A 39 5.60 -5.30 -13.89
CA LEU A 39 4.97 -4.03 -14.23
C LEU A 39 3.50 -3.99 -13.80
N LYS A 40 2.73 -5.04 -14.11
CA LYS A 40 1.31 -5.13 -13.71
C LYS A 40 1.12 -5.09 -12.20
N ILE A 41 2.01 -5.74 -11.45
CA ILE A 41 1.96 -5.72 -9.97
C ILE A 41 2.32 -4.32 -9.46
N SER A 42 3.37 -3.69 -10.00
CA SER A 42 3.78 -2.32 -9.64
C SER A 42 2.64 -1.32 -9.83
N GLN A 43 1.98 -1.33 -11.00
CA GLN A 43 0.85 -0.45 -11.30
C GLN A 43 -0.30 -0.63 -10.30
N LYS A 44 -0.51 -1.85 -9.81
CA LYS A 44 -1.54 -2.13 -8.81
C LYS A 44 -1.16 -1.59 -7.43
N ILE A 45 0.11 -1.63 -7.06
CA ILE A 45 0.64 -0.99 -5.85
C ILE A 45 0.43 0.53 -5.93
N ASP A 46 0.79 1.16 -7.05
CA ASP A 46 0.62 2.61 -7.25
C ASP A 46 -0.83 3.04 -7.07
N LYS A 47 -1.78 2.26 -7.59
CA LYS A 47 -3.21 2.51 -7.41
C LYS A 47 -3.61 2.48 -5.92
N TYR A 48 -3.13 1.49 -5.16
CA TYR A 48 -3.43 1.41 -3.73
C TYR A 48 -2.80 2.55 -2.93
N ILE A 49 -1.62 3.04 -3.32
CA ILE A 49 -1.00 4.21 -2.70
C ILE A 49 -1.85 5.45 -2.94
N VAL A 50 -2.30 5.69 -4.18
CA VAL A 50 -3.20 6.82 -4.49
C VAL A 50 -4.51 6.72 -3.70
N GLU A 51 -5.09 5.52 -3.59
CA GLU A 51 -6.30 5.26 -2.80
C GLU A 51 -6.06 5.56 -1.31
N TYR A 52 -4.92 5.14 -0.75
CA TYR A 52 -4.54 5.42 0.63
C TYR A 52 -4.48 6.91 0.94
N PHE A 53 -3.86 7.71 0.06
CA PHE A 53 -3.79 9.16 0.24
C PHE A 53 -5.16 9.84 0.08
N ARG A 54 -5.97 9.39 -0.88
CA ARG A 54 -7.34 9.90 -1.07
C ARG A 54 -8.25 9.61 0.12
N GLU A 55 -8.18 8.41 0.69
CA GLU A 55 -8.92 8.06 1.91
C GLU A 55 -8.45 8.90 3.12
N GLY A 56 -7.16 9.27 3.16
CA GLY A 56 -6.59 10.17 4.17
C GLY A 56 -7.00 11.65 3.99
N GLU A 57 -7.18 12.11 2.75
CA GLU A 57 -7.65 13.47 2.44
C GLU A 57 -9.16 13.65 2.69
N GLY A 58 -9.96 12.58 2.53
CA GLY A 58 -11.40 12.58 2.85
C GLY A 58 -11.72 12.75 4.35
N GLN A 59 -10.73 12.59 5.25
CA GLN A 59 -10.86 12.85 6.69
C GLN A 59 -10.26 14.20 7.14
N LYS A 60 -9.68 14.98 6.21
CA LYS A 60 -9.14 16.32 6.50
C LYS A 60 -9.97 17.42 5.85
N GLY A 61 -11.27 17.45 6.16
CA GLY A 61 -12.11 18.65 6.05
C GLY A 61 -11.82 19.64 7.19
N GLY A 62 -10.56 20.04 7.35
CA GLY A 62 -10.08 20.90 8.42
C GLY A 62 -8.76 21.56 8.08
N PHE A 63 -8.69 22.19 6.90
CA PHE A 63 -7.70 23.23 6.64
C PHE A 63 -8.09 24.44 7.50
N ASN A 64 -7.57 24.52 8.72
CA ASN A 64 -7.42 25.83 9.35
C ASN A 64 -6.19 26.47 8.70
N GLU A 65 -6.49 27.32 7.73
CA GLU A 65 -5.70 28.50 7.44
C GLU A 65 -5.44 29.21 8.77
N ARG A 66 -4.18 29.31 9.16
CA ARG A 66 -3.68 30.39 10.01
C ARG A 66 -2.53 30.97 9.19
N GLU A 67 -2.88 31.88 8.29
CA GLU A 67 -2.83 33.33 8.55
C GLU A 67 -1.44 33.72 9.01
N ASP A 68 -0.72 34.32 8.08
CA ASP A 68 0.41 35.21 8.33
C ASP A 68 0.04 36.24 9.41
N VAL A 69 0.83 36.29 10.49
CA VAL A 69 1.08 37.49 11.31
C VAL A 69 2.54 37.51 11.76
#